data_AF-A0A1F7SHY0-F1
#
_entry.id   AF-A0A1F7SHY0-F1
#
_cell.length_a   1.000
_cell.length_b   1.000
_cell.length_c   1.000
_cell.angle_alpha   90.00
_cell.angle_beta   90.00
_cell.angle_gamma   90.00
#
_symmetry.space_group_name_H-M   'P 1'
#
loop_
_entity.id
_entity.type
_entity.pdbx_description
1 polymer ?
#
loop_
_entity_poly.entity_id
_entity_poly.type
_entity_poly.pdbx_seq_one_letter_code
_entity_poly.pdbx_strand_id
1 'polypeptide(L)'
;MFMYSFKKSYLISLFCFIILVFFLSQTGFTAEKEGAHGVNVLKEVWKWINFIIFVFAIYKFLSKPAKEFLFTRSESIRILLSESKDSLLKAEKKLKDSEILLKGSEKEVEEIKRNTKKQIEIDKEKITSETDKLNRKIAEQINNDIEQLYKKAEMYVSNQIVAEATKIAEESLKKEFTKDNQRVLVQKYIDALGEMK
;
A
#
# COMPACT_ATOMS: atom_id res chain seq x y z
N MET A 1 4.52 39.10 -26.41
CA MET A 1 5.55 39.53 -25.44
C MET A 1 6.94 39.73 -26.08
N PHE A 2 7.35 38.91 -27.05
CA PHE A 2 8.66 39.03 -27.74
C PHE A 2 8.88 40.32 -28.54
N MET A 3 7.85 40.85 -29.21
CA MET A 3 7.99 42.06 -30.07
C MET A 3 8.26 43.37 -29.31
N TYR A 4 7.87 43.46 -28.03
CA TYR A 4 8.13 44.65 -27.20
C TYR A 4 9.56 44.67 -26.68
N SER A 5 10.14 43.51 -26.39
CA SER A 5 11.54 43.37 -25.97
C SER A 5 12.50 43.75 -27.10
N PHE A 6 12.19 43.37 -28.35
CA PHE A 6 13.01 43.70 -29.52
C PHE A 6 13.04 45.20 -29.83
N LYS A 7 11.88 45.89 -29.78
CA LYS A 7 11.83 47.36 -29.91
C LYS A 7 12.55 48.07 -28.76
N LYS A 8 12.43 47.58 -27.52
CA LYS A 8 13.10 48.15 -26.32
C LYS A 8 14.62 47.98 -26.38
N SER A 9 15.11 46.85 -26.89
CA SER A 9 16.54 46.60 -27.12
C SER A 9 17.11 47.51 -28.22
N TYR A 10 16.40 47.69 -29.34
CA TYR A 10 16.76 48.67 -30.37
C TYR A 10 16.75 50.11 -29.86
N LEU A 11 15.78 50.46 -29.01
CA LEU A 11 15.66 51.79 -28.41
C LEU A 11 16.81 52.10 -27.44
N ILE A 12 17.24 51.11 -26.64
CA ILE A 12 18.40 51.22 -25.74
C ILE A 12 19.70 51.30 -26.55
N SER A 13 19.83 50.50 -27.61
CA SER A 13 20.98 50.55 -28.52
C SER A 13 21.08 51.91 -29.23
N LEU A 14 19.95 52.44 -29.71
CA LEU A 14 19.85 53.79 -30.29
C LEU A 14 20.21 54.87 -29.27
N PHE A 15 19.76 54.71 -28.02
CA PHE A 15 20.09 55.63 -26.93
C PHE A 15 21.60 55.61 -26.60
N CYS A 16 22.21 54.43 -26.47
CA CYS A 16 23.66 54.27 -26.32
C CYS A 16 24.44 54.83 -27.51
N PHE A 17 23.94 54.68 -28.74
CA PHE A 17 24.53 55.26 -29.94
C PHE A 17 24.45 56.80 -29.93
N ILE A 18 23.35 57.39 -29.46
CA ILE A 18 23.22 58.84 -29.27
C ILE A 18 24.19 59.34 -28.19
N ILE A 19 24.36 58.61 -27.09
CA ILE A 19 25.38 58.92 -26.06
C ILE A 19 26.79 58.88 -26.67
N LEU A 20 27.10 57.84 -27.45
CA LEU A 20 28.39 57.66 -28.11
C LEU A 20 28.69 58.81 -29.08
N VAL A 21 27.72 59.17 -29.93
CA VAL A 21 27.83 60.29 -30.88
C VAL A 21 27.98 61.63 -30.16
N PHE A 22 27.28 61.82 -29.02
CA PHE A 22 27.45 63.00 -28.17
C PHE A 22 28.88 63.11 -27.60
N PHE A 23 29.47 61.99 -27.16
CA PHE A 23 30.87 61.94 -26.68
C PHE A 23 31.89 62.14 -27.81
N LEU A 24 31.68 61.55 -28.98
CA LEU A 24 32.55 61.72 -30.16
C LEU A 24 32.52 63.16 -30.71
N SER A 25 31.40 63.87 -30.55
CA SER A 25 31.30 65.29 -30.92
C SER A 25 32.14 66.20 -30.02
N GLN A 26 32.53 65.76 -28.82
CA GLN A 26 33.44 66.51 -27.93
C GLN A 26 34.91 66.37 -28.36
N THR A 27 35.30 65.29 -29.06
CA THR A 27 36.70 65.03 -29.43
C THR A 27 37.16 65.75 -30.70
N GLY A 28 36.24 66.32 -31.49
CA GLY A 28 36.56 67.11 -32.69
C GLY A 28 37.04 68.55 -32.40
N PHE A 29 37.15 68.95 -31.13
CA PHE A 29 37.51 70.33 -30.74
C PHE A 29 38.64 70.39 -29.71
N THR A 30 39.62 69.49 -29.79
CA THR A 30 40.93 69.62 -29.13
C THR A 30 42.11 69.59 -30.10
N ALA A 31 41.85 69.66 -31.41
CA ALA A 31 42.87 69.76 -32.44
C ALA A 31 42.60 70.98 -33.34
N GLU A 32 42.87 72.18 -32.82
CA GLU A 32 43.68 73.21 -33.51
C GLU A 32 43.78 74.52 -32.68
N LYS A 33 45.04 74.83 -32.38
CA LYS A 33 45.69 76.15 -32.23
C LYS A 33 45.49 76.98 -30.96
N GLU A 34 46.61 77.08 -30.25
CA GLU A 34 47.02 78.23 -29.44
C GLU A 34 46.71 79.55 -30.16
N GLY A 35 46.17 80.51 -29.41
CA GLY A 35 46.13 81.92 -29.80
C GLY A 35 44.76 82.49 -30.14
N ALA A 36 43.89 82.65 -29.14
CA ALA A 36 43.06 83.86 -28.97
C ALA A 36 42.19 83.70 -27.71
N HIS A 37 42.49 84.48 -26.69
CA HIS A 37 41.62 84.67 -25.53
C HIS A 37 40.28 85.26 -25.98
N GLY A 38 39.32 84.38 -26.19
CA GLY A 38 37.91 84.72 -26.28
C GLY A 38 37.15 83.50 -25.82
N VAL A 39 36.73 83.51 -24.55
CA VAL A 39 35.71 82.57 -24.09
C VAL A 39 34.55 82.73 -25.06
N ASN A 40 34.37 81.76 -25.95
CA ASN A 40 33.24 81.73 -26.86
C ASN A 40 32.04 81.35 -26.01
N VAL A 41 31.48 82.32 -25.28
CA VAL A 41 30.32 82.14 -24.39
C VAL A 41 29.20 81.41 -25.13
N LEU A 42 29.04 81.68 -26.43
CA LEU A 42 28.13 80.96 -27.32
C LEU A 42 28.40 79.45 -27.43
N LYS A 43 29.66 79.02 -27.50
CA LYS A 43 30.03 77.59 -27.57
C LYS A 43 29.78 76.89 -26.23
N GLU A 44 30.09 77.54 -25.12
CA GLU A 44 29.82 77.00 -23.79
C GLU A 44 28.31 76.91 -23.52
N VAL A 45 27.54 77.93 -23.88
CA VAL A 45 26.05 77.90 -23.81
C VAL A 45 25.48 76.77 -24.67
N TRP A 46 26.02 76.53 -25.86
CA TRP A 46 25.58 75.44 -26.72
C TRP A 46 25.84 74.04 -26.13
N LYS A 47 26.98 73.85 -25.45
CA LYS A 47 27.27 72.60 -24.71
C LYS A 47 26.26 72.37 -23.58
N TRP A 48 25.95 73.40 -22.80
CA TRP A 48 24.96 73.31 -21.72
C TRP A 48 23.56 72.99 -22.22
N ILE A 49 23.13 73.59 -23.34
CA ILE A 49 21.85 73.26 -23.99
C ILE A 49 21.80 71.78 -24.39
N ASN A 50 22.85 71.28 -25.04
CA ASN A 50 22.90 69.86 -25.42
C ASN A 50 22.95 68.92 -24.20
N PHE A 51 23.65 69.30 -23.13
CA PHE A 51 23.66 68.55 -21.88
C PHE A 51 22.27 68.48 -21.23
N ILE A 52 21.52 69.59 -21.22
CA ILE A 52 20.15 69.62 -20.70
C ILE A 52 19.23 68.72 -21.53
N ILE A 53 19.31 68.79 -22.86
CA ILE A 53 18.54 67.91 -23.76
C ILE A 53 18.88 66.43 -23.51
N PHE A 54 20.16 66.14 -23.32
CA PHE A 54 20.64 64.79 -23.03
C PHE A 54 20.13 64.25 -21.70
N VAL A 55 20.24 65.05 -20.62
CA VAL A 55 19.72 64.70 -19.30
C VAL A 55 18.19 64.53 -19.34
N PHE A 56 17.48 65.37 -20.09
CA PHE A 56 16.04 65.24 -20.27
C PHE A 56 15.67 63.94 -21.01
N ALA A 57 16.43 63.57 -22.03
CA ALA A 57 16.27 62.30 -22.74
C ALA A 57 16.53 61.10 -21.81
N ILE A 58 17.61 61.11 -21.02
CA ILE A 58 17.88 60.07 -20.00
C ILE A 58 16.71 59.98 -19.02
N TYR A 59 16.29 61.11 -18.45
CA TYR A 59 15.24 61.12 -17.43
C TYR A 59 13.94 60.52 -17.97
N LYS A 60 13.54 60.89 -19.19
CA LYS A 60 12.31 60.39 -19.81
C LYS A 60 12.38 58.89 -20.15
N PHE A 61 13.55 58.41 -20.60
CA PHE A 61 13.71 57.02 -21.04
C PHE A 61 14.06 56.05 -19.91
N LEU A 62 14.87 56.47 -18.92
CA LEU A 62 15.40 55.61 -17.87
C LEU A 62 14.49 55.56 -16.64
N SER A 63 13.69 56.60 -16.38
CA SER A 63 12.79 56.65 -15.21
C SER A 63 11.77 55.53 -15.15
N LYS A 64 11.24 55.09 -16.31
CA LYS A 64 10.27 53.98 -16.37
C LYS A 64 10.92 52.59 -16.18
N PRO A 65 11.90 52.16 -17.00
CA PRO A 65 12.50 50.84 -16.87
C PRO A 65 13.27 50.65 -15.56
N ALA A 66 13.89 51.71 -15.02
CA ALA A 66 14.60 51.61 -13.74
C ALA A 66 13.63 51.30 -12.58
N LYS A 67 12.47 51.98 -12.54
CA LYS A 67 11.43 51.71 -11.54
C LYS A 67 10.81 50.32 -11.71
N GLU A 68 10.51 49.94 -12.95
CA GLU A 68 9.94 48.62 -13.29
C GLU A 68 10.88 47.47 -12.88
N PHE A 69 12.19 47.63 -13.10
CA PHE A 69 13.19 46.63 -12.72
C PHE A 69 13.30 46.46 -11.20
N LEU A 70 13.38 47.57 -10.45
CA LEU A 70 13.45 47.52 -8.99
C LEU A 70 12.15 46.95 -8.40
N PHE A 71 10.99 47.37 -8.91
CA PHE A 71 9.70 46.84 -8.46
C PHE A 71 9.57 45.34 -8.72
N THR A 72 9.93 44.88 -9.93
CA THR A 72 9.90 43.45 -10.28
C THR A 72 10.81 42.63 -9.38
N ARG A 73 12.01 43.14 -9.05
CA ARG A 73 12.94 42.46 -8.13
C ARG A 73 12.38 42.40 -6.71
N SER A 74 11.87 43.50 -6.18
CA SER A 74 11.22 43.52 -4.87
C SER A 74 10.03 42.58 -4.80
N GLU A 75 9.22 42.53 -5.84
CA GLU A 75 8.06 41.65 -5.91
C GLU A 75 8.47 40.18 -5.99
N SER A 76 9.50 39.83 -6.78
CA SER A 76 10.03 38.47 -6.82
C SER A 76 10.54 38.00 -5.45
N ILE A 77 11.22 38.87 -4.70
CA ILE A 77 11.72 38.55 -3.36
C ILE A 77 10.56 38.37 -2.39
N ARG A 78 9.53 39.22 -2.49
CA ARG A 78 8.30 39.10 -1.68
C ARG A 78 7.60 37.77 -1.95
N ILE A 79 7.43 37.41 -3.21
CA ILE A 79 6.80 36.14 -3.63
C ILE A 79 7.60 34.96 -3.10
N LEU A 80 8.92 34.93 -3.34
CA LEU A 80 9.79 33.85 -2.87
C LEU A 80 9.75 33.71 -1.35
N LEU A 81 9.74 34.82 -0.61
CA LEU A 81 9.66 34.80 0.85
C LEU A 81 8.29 34.31 1.33
N SER A 82 7.20 34.70 0.65
CA SER A 82 5.85 34.22 0.96
C SER A 82 5.73 32.72 0.70
N GLU A 83 6.23 32.25 -0.44
CA GLU A 83 6.20 30.84 -0.82
C GLU A 83 7.05 29.99 0.13
N SER A 84 8.22 30.49 0.55
CA SER A 84 9.05 29.83 1.56
C SER A 84 8.34 29.73 2.91
N LYS A 85 7.68 30.79 3.36
CA LYS A 85 6.86 30.77 4.59
C LYS A 85 5.70 29.78 4.49
N ASP A 86 4.98 29.78 3.38
CA ASP A 86 3.88 28.84 3.16
C ASP A 86 4.37 27.39 3.11
N SER A 87 5.55 27.16 2.51
CA SER A 87 6.19 25.84 2.48
C SER A 87 6.57 25.37 3.88
N LEU A 88 7.16 26.25 4.71
CA LEU A 88 7.46 25.94 6.11
C LEU A 88 6.20 25.60 6.90
N LEU A 89 5.14 26.42 6.80
CA LEU A 89 3.87 26.15 7.48
C LEU A 89 3.23 24.82 7.04
N LYS A 90 3.30 24.50 5.75
CA LYS A 90 2.83 23.20 5.23
C LYS A 90 3.67 22.04 5.74
N ALA A 91 4.98 22.20 5.84
CA ALA A 91 5.89 21.18 6.36
C ALA A 91 5.66 20.94 7.86
N GLU A 92 5.54 22.01 8.65
CA GLU A 92 5.22 21.94 10.09
C GLU A 92 3.87 21.26 10.31
N LYS A 93 2.84 21.62 9.53
CA LYS A 93 1.53 20.97 9.61
C LYS A 93 1.62 19.47 9.30
N LYS A 94 2.31 19.09 8.22
CA LYS A 94 2.51 17.67 7.87
C LYS A 94 3.25 16.90 8.96
N LEU A 95 4.26 17.52 9.57
CA LEU A 95 5.02 16.92 10.67
C LEU A 95 4.11 16.68 11.88
N LYS A 96 3.33 17.69 12.29
CA LYS A 96 2.36 17.56 13.39
C LYS A 96 1.30 16.50 13.11
N ASP A 97 0.74 16.46 11.89
CA ASP A 97 -0.25 15.46 11.49
C ASP A 97 0.36 14.04 11.53
N SER A 98 1.62 13.89 11.10
CA SER A 98 2.35 12.62 11.13
C SER A 98 2.66 12.17 12.56
N GLU A 99 3.03 13.09 13.45
CA GLU A 99 3.23 12.79 14.87
C GLU A 99 1.94 12.34 15.56
N ILE A 100 0.81 12.99 15.24
CA ILE A 100 -0.50 12.58 15.76
C ILE A 100 -0.84 11.17 15.26
N LEU A 101 -0.62 10.90 13.97
CA LEU A 101 -0.85 9.58 13.39
C LEU A 101 0.01 8.52 14.07
N LEU A 102 1.32 8.77 14.25
CA LEU A 102 2.23 7.85 14.93
C LEU A 102 1.79 7.56 16.37
N LYS A 103 1.45 8.59 17.15
CA LYS A 103 0.93 8.42 18.52
C LYS A 103 -0.39 7.66 18.56
N GLY A 104 -1.25 7.84 17.55
CA GLY A 104 -2.47 7.06 17.38
C GLY A 104 -2.18 5.58 17.08
N SER A 105 -1.26 5.32 16.15
CA SER A 105 -0.87 3.97 15.75
C SER A 105 -0.18 3.19 16.88
N GLU A 106 0.61 3.83 17.75
CA GLU A 106 1.19 3.17 18.93
C GLU A 106 0.11 2.62 19.86
N LYS A 107 -0.94 3.41 20.13
CA LYS A 107 -2.09 2.96 20.95
C LYS A 107 -2.86 1.82 20.29
N GLU A 108 -3.08 1.91 18.98
CA GLU A 108 -3.75 0.86 18.21
C GLU A 108 -2.95 -0.44 18.25
N VAL A 109 -1.63 -0.38 18.11
CA VAL A 109 -0.74 -1.55 18.24
C VAL A 109 -0.79 -2.16 19.64
N GLU A 110 -0.82 -1.34 20.70
CA GLU A 110 -0.98 -1.84 22.06
C GLU A 110 -2.35 -2.50 22.28
N GLU A 111 -3.41 -1.93 21.74
CA GLU A 111 -4.76 -2.50 21.80
C GLU A 111 -4.84 -3.83 21.05
N ILE A 112 -4.31 -3.90 19.83
CA ILE A 112 -4.21 -5.14 19.05
C ILE A 112 -3.44 -6.19 19.82
N LYS A 113 -2.29 -5.85 20.43
CA LYS A 113 -1.51 -6.78 21.25
C LYS A 113 -2.30 -7.30 22.44
N ARG A 114 -3.05 -6.43 23.13
CA ARG A 114 -3.87 -6.80 24.29
C ARG A 114 -5.02 -7.72 23.88
N ASN A 115 -5.74 -7.37 22.82
CA ASN A 115 -6.87 -8.15 22.31
C ASN A 115 -6.40 -9.51 21.79
N THR A 116 -5.27 -9.54 21.07
CA THR A 116 -4.65 -10.79 20.59
C THR A 116 -4.27 -11.70 21.74
N LYS A 117 -3.65 -11.18 22.81
CA LYS A 117 -3.30 -11.99 23.99
C LYS A 117 -4.54 -12.61 24.64
N LYS A 118 -5.60 -11.81 24.83
CA LYS A 118 -6.87 -12.29 25.38
C LYS A 118 -7.50 -13.36 24.49
N GLN A 119 -7.46 -13.17 23.17
CA GLN A 119 -7.99 -14.13 22.21
C GLN A 119 -7.20 -15.44 22.24
N ILE A 120 -5.87 -15.38 22.34
CA ILE A 120 -5.01 -16.57 22.47
C ILE A 120 -5.37 -17.38 23.72
N GLU A 121 -5.65 -16.74 24.84
CA GLU A 121 -6.04 -17.43 26.07
C GLU A 121 -7.38 -18.14 25.91
N ILE A 122 -8.39 -17.46 25.34
CA ILE A 122 -9.71 -18.02 25.04
C ILE A 122 -9.59 -19.20 24.06
N ASP A 123 -8.82 -19.04 22.99
CA ASP A 123 -8.64 -20.06 21.96
C ASP A 123 -7.91 -21.28 22.53
N LYS A 124 -6.90 -21.08 23.39
CA LYS A 124 -6.23 -22.18 24.10
C LYS A 124 -7.21 -22.98 24.95
N GLU A 125 -8.00 -22.30 25.77
CA GLU A 125 -8.99 -22.97 26.62
C GLU A 125 -10.02 -23.73 25.78
N LYS A 126 -10.49 -23.13 24.69
CA LYS A 126 -11.42 -23.76 23.75
C LYS A 126 -10.81 -25.00 23.10
N ILE A 127 -9.59 -24.90 22.56
CA ILE A 127 -8.87 -26.03 21.94
C ILE A 127 -8.68 -27.16 22.94
N THR A 128 -8.27 -26.87 24.18
CA THR A 128 -8.11 -27.89 25.21
C THR A 128 -9.45 -28.55 25.54
N SER A 129 -10.52 -27.77 25.73
CA SER A 129 -11.86 -28.30 26.01
C SER A 129 -12.40 -29.18 24.88
N GLU A 130 -12.23 -28.75 23.63
CA GLU A 130 -12.65 -29.51 22.44
C GLU A 130 -11.82 -30.79 22.29
N THR A 131 -10.51 -30.72 22.53
CA THR A 131 -9.61 -31.88 22.49
C THR A 131 -10.02 -32.90 23.54
N ASP A 132 -10.30 -32.47 24.77
CA ASP A 132 -10.73 -33.38 25.84
C ASP A 132 -12.09 -34.03 25.54
N LYS A 133 -13.03 -33.28 24.97
CA LYS A 133 -14.33 -33.83 24.53
C LYS A 133 -14.15 -34.85 23.40
N LEU A 134 -13.28 -34.54 22.43
CA LEU A 134 -12.98 -35.43 21.32
C LEU A 134 -12.31 -36.72 21.83
N ASN A 135 -11.33 -36.62 22.71
CA ASN A 135 -10.65 -37.76 23.31
C ASN A 135 -11.63 -38.66 24.08
N ARG A 136 -12.55 -38.09 24.87
CA ARG A 136 -13.60 -38.86 25.55
C ARG A 136 -14.51 -39.58 24.56
N LYS A 137 -14.94 -38.90 23.49
CA LYS A 137 -15.79 -39.48 22.46
C LYS A 137 -15.08 -40.62 21.70
N ILE A 138 -13.79 -40.45 21.39
CA ILE A 138 -12.97 -41.48 20.76
C ILE A 138 -12.84 -42.70 21.70
N ALA A 139 -12.58 -42.48 22.99
CA ALA A 139 -12.49 -43.55 23.97
C ALA A 139 -13.80 -44.35 24.09
N GLU A 140 -14.94 -43.64 24.13
CA GLU A 140 -16.26 -44.27 24.13
C GLU A 140 -16.51 -45.08 22.85
N GLN A 141 -16.17 -44.51 21.69
CA GLN A 141 -16.30 -45.20 20.41
C GLN A 141 -15.43 -46.47 20.35
N ILE A 142 -14.18 -46.40 20.80
CA ILE A 142 -13.28 -47.57 20.86
C ILE A 142 -13.87 -48.66 21.75
N ASN A 143 -14.41 -48.31 22.91
CA ASN A 143 -15.02 -49.29 23.81
C ASN A 143 -16.24 -49.98 23.17
N ASN A 144 -17.11 -49.20 22.52
CA ASN A 144 -18.26 -49.74 21.80
C ASN A 144 -17.82 -50.64 20.62
N ASP A 145 -16.80 -50.23 19.87
CA ASP A 145 -16.25 -51.00 18.76
C ASP A 145 -15.64 -52.33 19.25
N ILE A 146 -14.91 -52.30 20.38
CA ILE A 146 -14.38 -53.51 21.02
C ILE A 146 -15.51 -54.46 21.42
N GLU A 147 -16.57 -53.97 22.06
CA GLU A 147 -17.72 -54.80 22.45
C GLU A 147 -18.39 -55.44 21.23
N GLN A 148 -18.57 -54.67 20.14
CA GLN A 148 -19.13 -55.19 18.90
C GLN A 148 -18.21 -56.23 18.25
N LEU A 149 -16.90 -56.03 18.27
CA LEU A 149 -15.93 -57.01 17.76
C LEU A 149 -15.95 -58.30 18.57
N TYR A 150 -16.05 -58.23 19.91
CA TYR A 150 -16.20 -59.41 20.75
C TYR A 150 -17.47 -60.20 20.42
N LYS A 151 -18.63 -59.52 20.33
CA LYS A 151 -19.89 -60.18 19.97
C LYS A 151 -19.82 -60.83 18.59
N LYS A 152 -19.23 -60.15 17.60
CA LYS A 152 -19.02 -60.70 16.25
C LYS A 152 -18.11 -61.92 16.28
N ALA A 153 -17.02 -61.88 17.05
CA ALA A 153 -16.10 -63.01 17.18
C ALA A 153 -16.78 -64.22 17.85
N GLU A 154 -17.57 -64.00 18.90
CA GLU A 154 -18.34 -65.03 19.58
C GLU A 154 -19.36 -65.70 18.64
N MET A 155 -20.14 -64.90 17.91
CA MET A 155 -21.08 -65.41 16.91
C MET A 155 -20.37 -66.19 15.80
N TYR A 156 -19.22 -65.69 15.32
CA TYR A 156 -18.43 -66.36 14.29
C TYR A 156 -17.94 -67.74 14.76
N VAL A 157 -17.43 -67.84 16.00
CA VAL A 157 -16.99 -69.11 16.59
C VAL A 157 -18.17 -70.06 16.81
N SER A 158 -19.29 -69.56 17.36
CA SER A 158 -20.51 -70.37 17.57
C SER A 158 -21.03 -70.95 16.25
N ASN A 159 -21.11 -70.14 15.20
CA ASN A 159 -21.54 -70.60 13.88
C ASN A 159 -20.60 -71.65 13.29
N GLN A 160 -19.28 -71.54 13.49
CA GLN A 160 -18.33 -72.57 13.06
C GLN A 160 -18.53 -73.89 13.81
N ILE A 161 -18.78 -73.85 15.12
CA ILE A 161 -19.05 -75.05 15.92
C ILE A 161 -20.35 -75.72 15.44
N VAL A 162 -21.42 -74.95 15.24
CA VAL A 162 -22.70 -75.48 14.75
C VAL A 162 -22.55 -76.08 13.35
N ALA A 163 -21.83 -75.41 12.45
CA ALA A 163 -21.57 -75.91 11.10
C ALA A 163 -20.78 -77.23 11.13
N GLU A 164 -19.71 -77.32 11.92
CA GLU A 164 -18.90 -78.54 12.02
C GLU A 164 -19.67 -79.68 12.71
N ALA A 165 -20.45 -79.38 13.77
CA ALA A 165 -21.30 -80.36 14.42
C ALA A 165 -22.38 -80.91 13.47
N THR A 166 -22.99 -80.05 12.66
CA THR A 166 -23.97 -80.44 11.63
C THR A 166 -23.32 -81.34 10.59
N LYS A 167 -22.11 -80.99 10.14
CA LYS A 167 -21.34 -81.80 9.19
C LYS A 167 -21.00 -83.18 9.75
N ILE A 168 -20.52 -83.26 11.01
CA ILE A 168 -20.26 -84.54 11.69
C ILE A 168 -21.55 -85.36 11.81
N ALA A 169 -22.67 -84.73 12.18
CA ALA A 169 -23.97 -85.41 12.26
C ALA A 169 -24.43 -85.94 10.90
N GLU A 170 -24.29 -85.17 9.82
CA GLU A 170 -24.57 -85.63 8.45
C GLU A 170 -23.68 -86.80 8.04
N GLU A 171 -22.38 -86.75 8.35
CA GLU A 171 -21.44 -87.84 8.08
C GLU A 171 -21.78 -89.11 8.88
N SER A 172 -22.17 -88.97 10.14
CA SER A 172 -22.61 -90.09 10.99
C SER A 172 -23.93 -90.69 10.49
N LEU A 173 -24.93 -89.85 10.17
CA LEU A 173 -26.21 -90.29 9.60
C LEU A 173 -26.00 -91.02 8.27
N LYS A 174 -25.11 -90.54 7.39
CA LYS A 174 -24.76 -91.23 6.13
C LYS A 174 -24.10 -92.59 6.38
N LYS A 175 -23.27 -92.73 7.42
CA LYS A 175 -22.65 -94.01 7.80
C LYS A 175 -23.65 -95.00 8.39
N GLU A 176 -24.62 -94.53 9.17
CA GLU A 176 -25.66 -95.37 9.79
C GLU A 176 -26.84 -95.70 8.86
N PHE A 177 -26.98 -95.00 7.72
CA PHE A 177 -27.98 -95.29 6.68
C PHE A 177 -27.63 -96.55 5.88
N THR A 178 -27.80 -97.72 6.50
CA THR A 178 -27.77 -99.05 5.85
C THR A 178 -29.19 -99.58 5.61
N LYS A 179 -29.36 -100.50 4.65
CA LYS A 179 -30.68 -101.04 4.23
C LYS A 179 -31.51 -101.63 5.38
N ASP A 180 -30.86 -102.14 6.44
CA ASP A 180 -31.56 -102.69 7.61
C ASP A 180 -32.13 -101.61 8.55
N ASN A 181 -31.41 -100.50 8.75
CA ASN A 181 -31.88 -99.39 9.60
C ASN A 181 -33.05 -98.61 8.96
N GLN A 182 -33.13 -98.61 7.62
CA GLN A 182 -34.20 -97.96 6.88
C GLN A 182 -35.59 -98.55 7.17
N ARG A 183 -35.68 -99.86 7.42
CA ARG A 183 -36.94 -100.54 7.81
C ARG A 183 -37.41 -100.15 9.21
N VAL A 184 -36.48 -100.02 10.16
CA VAL A 184 -36.78 -99.63 11.55
C VAL A 184 -37.31 -98.19 11.62
N LEU A 185 -36.78 -97.28 10.80
CA LEU A 185 -37.24 -95.89 10.72
C LEU A 185 -38.65 -95.78 10.13
N VAL A 186 -38.97 -96.56 9.09
CA VAL A 186 -40.32 -96.59 8.50
C VAL A 186 -41.33 -97.13 9.51
N GLN A 187 -40.98 -98.18 10.26
CA GLN A 187 -41.86 -98.73 11.29
C GLN A 187 -42.12 -97.71 12.41
N LYS A 188 -41.09 -97.02 12.91
CA LYS A 188 -41.26 -95.95 13.92
C LYS A 188 -42.12 -94.78 13.43
N TYR A 189 -42.06 -94.43 12.14
CA TYR A 189 -42.90 -93.38 11.57
C TYR A 189 -44.37 -93.80 11.50
N ILE A 190 -44.62 -95.08 11.19
CA ILE A 190 -45.97 -95.65 11.19
C ILE A 190 -46.53 -95.72 12.62
N ASP A 191 -45.71 -96.10 13.60
CA ASP A 191 -46.13 -96.18 15.00
C ASP A 191 -46.41 -94.78 15.59
N ALA A 192 -45.56 -93.78 15.32
CA ALA A 192 -45.76 -92.40 15.78
C ALA A 192 -47.00 -91.72 15.16
N LEU A 193 -47.37 -92.09 13.93
CA LEU A 193 -48.63 -91.66 13.32
C LEU A 193 -49.85 -92.41 13.88
N GLY A 194 -49.64 -93.61 14.43
CA GLY A 194 -50.66 -94.39 15.13
C GLY A 194 -51.00 -93.85 16.52
N GLU A 195 -50.05 -93.24 17.22
CA GLU A 195 -50.23 -92.65 18.56
C GLU A 195 -50.83 -91.23 18.57
N MET A 196 -50.95 -90.57 17.41
CA MET A 196 -51.61 -89.25 17.27
C MET A 196 -53.12 -89.33 16.90
N LYS A 197 -53.76 -90.49 17.08
CA LYS A 197 -55.22 -90.66 17.01
C LYS A 197 -55.82 -90.76 18.41
#